data_AF-A0A7X7RIB1-F1
#
_entry.id   AF-A0A7X7RIB1-F1
#
_cell.length_a   1.000
_cell.length_b   1.000
_cell.length_c   1.000
_cell.angle_alpha   90.00
_cell.angle_beta   90.00
_cell.angle_gamma   90.00
#
_symmetry.space_group_name_H-M   'P 1'
#
loop_
_entity.id
_entity.type
_entity.pdbx_description
1 polymer ?
#
loop_
_entity_poly.entity_id
_entity_poly.type
_entity_poly.pdbx_seq_one_letter_code
_entity_poly.pdbx_strand_id
1 'polypeptide(L)'
;APPGRAVPELLIVGGIHGDERPSVDMPLRLLHYLVEMRHSSSSEALAVQTLLQNCVLWILPVLNPDGMVSGSRYNSNGLDGDLNRNFPDGVLLEQAGDSLGTFQNADSLRLAELQQEQIVVMRWLAARKITAALHLHTGAELICFPYGNCSGSVYSPELARAPHEAAFLDLGQAYADANPRISTVCNAASWVKVVGELADWQYRYLGTLPLTVELVGPAYNKEPLYCTMSSIWQENRPAFLAWMERVSERYPQGLPAPETRPDPVYSAEFRSTREQYLPGFPQPLILQCAEFSSAPPEALILTLTLPEGWQASIDPAATLPALATRLESASEFSFLFLSESGDWGDRSLSISATPPEDISAEAILSGTLQWLNGSSTVAPQHWLPLPERDFDLTLQTGWNLLALPLTPKHSTPWPNNPLFTWAGSKFQTATWPRQSVAFWTWQEQASELNLSGWHRDDGDPPPHPGWQLGGSTWPQTLTNIYRTGADGVVQKVPVAVIAPPEAVWLFRPETE
;
A
#
# COMPACT_ATOMS: atom_id res chain seq x y z
N ALA A 1 -17.96 -5.14 16.45
CA ALA A 1 -17.85 -3.73 16.94
C ALA A 1 -18.87 -2.82 16.24
N PRO A 2 -19.35 -1.73 16.87
CA PRO A 2 -20.15 -0.72 16.16
C PRO A 2 -19.33 -0.06 15.03
N PRO A 3 -19.98 0.40 13.94
CA PRO A 3 -19.30 1.10 12.85
C PRO A 3 -18.46 2.28 13.36
N GLY A 4 -17.21 2.38 12.92
CA GLY A 4 -16.29 3.47 13.31
C GLY A 4 -15.43 3.22 14.55
N ARG A 5 -15.61 2.09 15.26
CA ARG A 5 -14.71 1.70 16.36
C ARG A 5 -13.40 1.09 15.79
N ALA A 6 -12.26 1.57 16.27
CA ALA A 6 -10.96 0.96 15.99
C ALA A 6 -10.90 -0.48 16.54
N VAL A 7 -10.40 -1.39 15.71
CA VAL A 7 -10.18 -2.82 16.00
C VAL A 7 -8.78 -3.19 15.51
N PRO A 8 -8.13 -4.22 16.08
CA PRO A 8 -6.84 -4.68 15.59
C PRO A 8 -6.92 -5.19 14.15
N GLU A 9 -5.92 -4.86 13.35
CA GLU A 9 -5.70 -5.47 12.05
C GLU A 9 -4.68 -6.60 12.18
N LEU A 10 -5.06 -7.80 11.76
CA LEU A 10 -4.26 -9.01 11.80
C LEU A 10 -3.84 -9.39 10.38
N LEU A 11 -2.62 -9.87 10.21
CA LEU A 11 -2.11 -10.33 8.92
C LEU A 11 -1.59 -11.76 9.01
N ILE A 12 -1.93 -12.59 8.02
CA ILE A 12 -1.34 -13.92 7.84
C ILE A 12 -0.82 -14.01 6.41
N VAL A 13 0.49 -14.19 6.26
CA VAL A 13 1.22 -14.25 4.99
C VAL A 13 1.81 -15.63 4.78
N GLY A 14 1.63 -16.17 3.58
CA GLY A 14 2.24 -17.40 3.12
C GLY A 14 3.03 -17.22 1.83
N GLY A 15 3.87 -18.21 1.51
CA GLY A 15 4.45 -18.35 0.18
C GLY A 15 5.41 -17.24 -0.21
N ILE A 16 6.13 -16.62 0.72
CA ILE A 16 7.26 -15.71 0.39
C ILE A 16 8.42 -16.49 -0.25
N HIS A 17 8.63 -17.74 0.16
CA HIS A 17 9.41 -18.71 -0.58
C HIS A 17 8.47 -19.65 -1.33
N GLY A 18 8.60 -19.72 -2.65
CA GLY A 18 7.63 -20.45 -3.49
C GLY A 18 7.62 -21.96 -3.31
N ASP A 19 8.72 -22.55 -2.82
CA ASP A 19 8.87 -23.99 -2.57
C ASP A 19 8.45 -24.43 -1.15
N GLU A 20 7.81 -23.55 -0.39
CA GLU A 20 7.33 -23.80 0.98
C GLU A 20 5.80 -24.01 1.00
N ARG A 21 5.30 -25.02 0.26
CA ARG A 21 3.86 -25.16 -0.04
C ARG A 21 2.89 -25.21 1.16
N PRO A 22 3.21 -25.82 2.30
CA PRO A 22 2.34 -25.74 3.47
C PRO A 22 2.05 -24.30 3.92
N SER A 23 3.01 -23.38 3.76
CA SER A 23 2.80 -21.96 4.10
C SER A 23 1.70 -21.29 3.26
N VAL A 24 1.38 -21.82 2.09
CA VAL A 24 0.34 -21.32 1.18
C VAL A 24 -1.00 -21.98 1.46
N ASP A 25 -0.99 -23.30 1.67
CA ASP A 25 -2.20 -24.07 1.85
C ASP A 25 -2.87 -23.77 3.21
N MET A 26 -2.08 -23.50 4.27
CA MET A 26 -2.62 -23.17 5.60
C MET A 26 -3.46 -21.87 5.62
N PRO A 27 -3.01 -20.72 5.07
CA PRO A 27 -3.84 -19.52 4.94
C PRO A 27 -5.13 -19.75 4.14
N LEU A 28 -5.07 -20.54 3.05
CA LEU A 28 -6.25 -20.86 2.24
C LEU A 28 -7.27 -21.70 3.02
N ARG A 29 -6.81 -22.72 3.76
CA ARG A 29 -7.67 -23.51 4.62
C ARG A 29 -8.27 -22.69 5.75
N LEU A 30 -7.50 -21.77 6.33
CA LEU A 30 -8.00 -20.84 7.33
C LEU A 30 -9.12 -19.98 6.75
N LEU A 31 -8.92 -19.37 5.58
CA LEU A 31 -9.95 -18.60 4.90
C LEU A 31 -11.22 -19.42 4.69
N HIS A 32 -11.11 -20.65 4.18
CA HIS A 32 -12.25 -21.54 3.97
C HIS A 32 -12.98 -21.84 5.28
N TYR A 33 -12.25 -22.23 6.32
CA TYR A 33 -12.82 -22.54 7.64
C TYR A 33 -13.52 -21.34 8.27
N LEU A 34 -12.94 -20.14 8.18
CA LEU A 34 -13.56 -18.92 8.72
C LEU A 34 -14.89 -18.60 8.00
N VAL A 35 -14.95 -18.79 6.68
CA VAL A 35 -16.19 -18.63 5.90
C VAL A 35 -17.22 -19.67 6.33
N GLU A 36 -16.84 -20.95 6.47
CA GLU A 36 -17.75 -22.00 6.95
C GLU A 36 -18.30 -21.69 8.35
N MET A 37 -17.44 -21.29 9.29
CA MET A 37 -17.82 -20.97 10.65
C MET A 37 -18.69 -19.71 10.75
N ARG A 38 -18.52 -18.74 9.84
CA ARG A 38 -19.42 -17.58 9.75
C ARG A 38 -20.88 -17.99 9.47
N HIS A 39 -21.09 -19.10 8.76
CA HIS A 39 -22.43 -19.57 8.38
C HIS A 39 -22.96 -20.72 9.25
N SER A 40 -22.12 -21.28 10.12
CA SER A 40 -22.47 -22.37 11.03
C SER A 40 -23.21 -21.87 12.28
N SER A 41 -23.96 -22.77 12.92
CA SER A 41 -24.64 -22.54 14.21
C SER A 41 -24.02 -23.36 15.36
N SER A 42 -22.83 -23.93 15.18
CA SER A 42 -22.13 -24.67 16.24
C SER A 42 -21.62 -23.74 17.36
N SER A 43 -21.29 -24.31 18.52
CA SER A 43 -20.67 -23.53 19.61
C SER A 43 -19.29 -22.98 19.22
N GLU A 44 -18.51 -23.73 18.44
CA GLU A 44 -17.23 -23.30 17.86
C GLU A 44 -17.44 -22.10 16.92
N ALA A 45 -18.51 -22.12 16.12
CA ALA A 45 -18.85 -21.05 15.21
C ALA A 45 -19.10 -19.71 15.93
N LEU A 46 -19.69 -19.74 17.14
CA LEU A 46 -19.95 -18.52 17.91
C LEU A 46 -18.65 -17.82 18.33
N ALA A 47 -17.62 -18.58 18.73
CA ALA A 47 -16.31 -18.02 19.08
C ALA A 47 -15.64 -17.38 17.85
N VAL A 48 -15.63 -18.09 16.72
CA VAL A 48 -15.06 -17.57 15.46
C VAL A 48 -15.82 -16.33 14.97
N GLN A 49 -17.15 -16.33 15.03
CA GLN A 49 -17.98 -15.17 14.66
C GLN A 49 -17.69 -13.96 15.55
N THR A 50 -17.47 -14.18 16.85
CA THR A 50 -17.11 -13.11 17.79
C THR A 50 -15.74 -12.52 17.45
N LEU A 51 -14.77 -13.37 17.11
CA LEU A 51 -13.43 -12.95 16.69
C LEU A 51 -13.49 -12.11 15.41
N LEU A 52 -14.22 -12.59 14.39
CA LEU A 52 -14.39 -11.89 13.10
C LEU A 52 -15.15 -10.55 13.23
N GLN A 53 -15.93 -10.36 14.29
CA GLN A 53 -16.61 -9.08 14.56
C GLN A 53 -15.71 -8.04 15.24
N ASN A 54 -14.54 -8.44 15.74
CA ASN A 54 -13.68 -7.63 16.61
C ASN A 54 -12.25 -7.48 16.09
N CYS A 55 -11.95 -7.91 14.87
CA CYS A 55 -10.70 -7.65 14.17
C CYS A 55 -10.93 -7.43 12.68
N VAL A 56 -9.94 -6.87 11.99
CA VAL A 56 -9.82 -6.96 10.53
C VAL A 56 -8.76 -8.02 10.25
N LEU A 57 -9.09 -9.05 9.48
CA LEU A 57 -8.14 -10.10 9.10
C LEU A 57 -7.77 -9.97 7.62
N TRP A 58 -6.47 -9.80 7.38
CA TRP A 58 -5.87 -9.85 6.06
C TRP A 58 -5.18 -11.21 5.85
N ILE A 59 -5.46 -11.85 4.73
CA ILE A 59 -4.85 -13.13 4.36
C ILE A 59 -4.19 -12.96 2.99
N LEU A 60 -2.86 -13.14 2.95
CA LEU A 60 -2.05 -13.16 1.73
C LEU A 60 -1.45 -14.57 1.56
N PRO A 61 -2.13 -15.49 0.86
CA PRO A 61 -1.66 -16.88 0.80
C PRO A 61 -0.38 -17.07 -0.01
N VAL A 62 -0.13 -16.21 -1.00
CA VAL A 62 0.99 -16.34 -1.93
C VAL A 62 1.61 -14.97 -2.16
N LEU A 63 2.78 -14.75 -1.58
CA LEU A 63 3.57 -13.56 -1.85
C LEU A 63 4.47 -13.74 -3.09
N ASN A 64 4.97 -14.95 -3.34
CA ASN A 64 5.84 -15.33 -4.45
C ASN A 64 5.17 -16.32 -5.43
N PRO A 65 4.23 -15.85 -6.28
CA PRO A 65 3.55 -16.73 -7.22
C PRO A 65 4.50 -17.34 -8.26
N ASP A 66 5.51 -16.62 -8.72
CA ASP A 66 6.47 -17.10 -9.73
C ASP A 66 7.36 -18.22 -9.17
N GLY A 67 7.85 -18.05 -7.94
CA GLY A 67 8.57 -19.07 -7.22
C GLY A 67 7.70 -20.32 -7.01
N MET A 68 6.42 -20.14 -6.66
CA MET A 68 5.51 -21.28 -6.48
C MET A 68 5.31 -22.09 -7.74
N VAL A 69 5.03 -21.41 -8.87
CA VAL A 69 4.82 -22.09 -10.16
C VAL A 69 6.08 -22.83 -10.60
N SER A 70 7.26 -22.25 -10.34
CA SER A 70 8.55 -22.86 -10.68
C SER A 70 9.06 -23.88 -9.66
N GLY A 71 8.40 -24.03 -8.50
CA GLY A 71 8.89 -24.87 -7.40
C GLY A 71 10.22 -24.37 -6.81
N SER A 72 10.42 -23.06 -6.82
CA SER A 72 11.63 -22.36 -6.39
C SER A 72 11.38 -21.58 -5.11
N ARG A 73 12.38 -21.56 -4.22
CA ARG A 73 12.46 -20.62 -3.10
C ARG A 73 12.38 -19.16 -3.57
N TYR A 74 13.04 -18.87 -4.69
CA TYR A 74 13.25 -17.53 -5.22
C TYR A 74 12.15 -17.13 -6.21
N ASN A 75 11.95 -15.82 -6.44
CA ASN A 75 11.07 -15.31 -7.49
C ASN A 75 11.65 -15.52 -8.92
N SER A 76 11.06 -14.88 -9.93
CA SER A 76 11.47 -14.99 -11.33
C SER A 76 12.91 -14.57 -11.63
N ASN A 77 13.57 -13.82 -10.73
CA ASN A 77 14.94 -13.33 -10.90
C ASN A 77 16.02 -14.29 -10.38
N GLY A 78 15.66 -15.51 -9.97
CA GLY A 78 16.63 -16.52 -9.57
C GLY A 78 17.27 -16.22 -8.22
N LEU A 79 18.56 -16.55 -8.02
CA LEU A 79 19.20 -16.49 -6.69
C LEU A 79 19.17 -15.10 -6.02
N ASP A 80 19.15 -14.03 -6.81
CA ASP A 80 19.04 -12.65 -6.31
C ASP A 80 17.61 -12.28 -5.88
N GLY A 81 16.65 -13.18 -6.13
CA GLY A 81 15.23 -13.06 -5.87
C GLY A 81 14.72 -13.72 -4.59
N ASP A 82 15.56 -13.86 -3.56
CA ASP A 82 15.11 -14.33 -2.24
C ASP A 82 14.31 -13.21 -1.57
N LEU A 83 12.99 -13.30 -1.66
CA LEU A 83 12.10 -12.24 -1.20
C LEU A 83 12.17 -11.99 0.30
N ASN A 84 12.69 -12.92 1.11
CA ASN A 84 12.89 -12.71 2.54
C ASN A 84 14.33 -12.26 2.87
N ARG A 85 15.01 -11.60 1.93
CA ARG A 85 16.31 -10.95 2.08
C ARG A 85 16.25 -9.53 1.51
N ASN A 86 17.20 -8.68 1.89
CA ASN A 86 17.38 -7.33 1.37
C ASN A 86 16.29 -6.30 1.69
N PHE A 87 15.28 -6.60 2.53
CA PHE A 87 14.48 -5.52 3.11
C PHE A 87 15.38 -4.56 3.90
N PRO A 88 15.05 -3.26 3.96
CA PRO A 88 15.83 -2.29 4.72
C PRO A 88 16.05 -2.76 6.17
N ASP A 89 17.30 -2.95 6.55
CA ASP A 89 17.67 -3.52 7.85
C ASP A 89 18.50 -2.49 8.64
N GLY A 90 18.01 -2.12 9.82
CA GLY A 90 18.62 -1.13 10.70
C GLY A 90 20.03 -1.49 11.18
N VAL A 91 20.42 -2.77 11.17
CA VAL A 91 21.77 -3.20 11.57
C VAL A 91 22.84 -2.78 10.55
N LEU A 92 22.48 -2.63 9.27
CA LEU A 92 23.37 -2.08 8.24
C LEU A 92 23.53 -0.55 8.34
N LEU A 93 22.71 0.11 9.17
CA LEU A 93 22.71 1.57 9.35
C LEU A 93 23.73 2.08 10.36
N GLU A 94 24.39 1.23 11.16
CA GLU A 94 25.56 1.64 11.96
C GLU A 94 26.72 2.16 11.07
N GLN A 95 26.76 1.80 9.78
CA GLN A 95 27.69 2.36 8.80
C GLN A 95 27.22 3.71 8.21
N ALA A 96 25.95 4.09 8.40
CA ALA A 96 25.32 5.28 7.82
C ALA A 96 24.88 6.32 8.87
N GLY A 97 25.03 6.05 10.17
CA GLY A 97 24.74 7.01 11.24
C GLY A 97 23.26 7.18 11.59
N ASP A 98 22.38 6.30 11.10
CA ASP A 98 20.94 6.35 11.34
C ASP A 98 20.53 5.31 12.41
N SER A 99 20.10 5.80 13.56
CA SER A 99 19.62 5.00 14.67
C SER A 99 18.18 4.54 14.46
N LEU A 100 18.04 3.30 13.96
CA LEU A 100 16.87 2.42 14.12
C LEU A 100 15.56 2.81 13.40
N GLY A 101 15.50 3.92 12.64
CA GLY A 101 14.42 4.36 11.75
C GLY A 101 13.04 3.71 11.93
N THR A 102 12.12 4.36 12.66
CA THR A 102 10.68 4.14 12.45
C THR A 102 10.25 4.92 11.21
N PHE A 103 9.13 4.63 10.55
CA PHE A 103 8.67 5.43 9.39
C PHE A 103 8.51 6.94 9.71
N GLN A 104 8.39 7.29 10.99
CA GLN A 104 8.35 8.68 11.47
C GLN A 104 9.73 9.34 11.58
N ASN A 105 10.80 8.55 11.62
CA ASN A 105 12.20 8.99 11.81
C ASN A 105 13.16 8.46 10.72
N ALA A 106 12.69 7.71 9.72
CA ALA A 106 13.56 7.00 8.78
C ALA A 106 13.90 7.86 7.56
N ASP A 107 15.18 7.97 7.22
CA ASP A 107 15.66 8.70 6.04
C ASP A 107 15.48 7.93 4.72
N SER A 108 14.95 6.70 4.68
CA SER A 108 14.34 6.08 3.48
C SER A 108 13.77 4.67 3.69
N LEU A 109 12.67 4.31 3.00
CA LEU A 109 12.22 2.95 2.68
C LEU A 109 13.16 2.17 1.75
N ARG A 110 14.17 2.80 1.14
CA ARG A 110 15.12 2.22 0.18
C ARG A 110 14.48 1.20 -0.77
N LEU A 111 13.58 1.67 -1.63
CA LEU A 111 12.89 0.81 -2.61
C LEU A 111 13.76 0.43 -3.82
N ALA A 112 14.87 1.12 -4.03
CA ALA A 112 15.81 0.80 -5.12
C ALA A 112 16.42 -0.59 -4.90
N GLU A 113 16.62 -1.34 -5.99
CA GLU A 113 17.20 -2.69 -6.00
C GLU A 113 16.36 -3.79 -5.31
N LEU A 114 15.17 -3.45 -4.79
CA LEU A 114 14.23 -4.43 -4.27
C LEU A 114 13.46 -5.11 -5.40
N GLN A 115 13.02 -6.34 -5.13
CA GLN A 115 12.15 -7.09 -6.03
C GLN A 115 10.75 -6.47 -6.08
N GLN A 116 10.03 -6.65 -7.20
CA GLN A 116 8.70 -6.06 -7.38
C GLN A 116 7.72 -6.47 -6.27
N GLU A 117 7.76 -7.74 -5.85
CA GLU A 117 6.93 -8.27 -4.76
C GLU A 117 7.25 -7.60 -3.41
N GLN A 118 8.54 -7.31 -3.16
CA GLN A 118 8.97 -6.60 -1.96
C GLN A 118 8.45 -5.17 -1.95
N ILE A 119 8.59 -4.46 -3.08
CA ILE A 119 8.10 -3.09 -3.22
C ILE A 119 6.58 -3.04 -2.99
N VAL A 120 5.83 -3.95 -3.61
CA VAL A 120 4.37 -3.99 -3.49
C VAL A 120 3.95 -4.31 -2.06
N VAL A 121 4.53 -5.32 -1.41
CA VAL A 121 4.16 -5.67 -0.04
C VAL A 121 4.52 -4.56 0.95
N MET A 122 5.69 -3.91 0.79
CA MET A 122 6.08 -2.79 1.65
C MET A 122 5.10 -1.63 1.54
N ARG A 123 4.71 -1.24 0.32
CA ARG A 123 3.73 -0.16 0.11
C ARG A 123 2.37 -0.53 0.70
N TRP A 124 1.92 -1.76 0.47
CA TRP A 124 0.64 -2.25 0.96
C TRP A 124 0.58 -2.28 2.49
N LEU A 125 1.68 -2.68 3.15
CA LEU A 125 1.81 -2.70 4.61
C LEU A 125 1.92 -1.29 5.20
N ALA A 126 2.67 -0.39 4.57
CA ALA A 126 2.84 0.99 5.04
C ALA A 126 1.54 1.79 5.05
N ALA A 127 0.58 1.44 4.19
CA ALA A 127 -0.75 2.05 4.14
C ALA A 127 -1.75 1.49 5.18
N ARG A 128 -1.32 0.57 6.07
CA ARG A 128 -2.20 -0.13 7.02
C ARG A 128 -1.69 -0.05 8.45
N LYS A 129 -2.59 -0.25 9.40
CA LYS A 129 -2.27 -0.28 10.83
C LYS A 129 -2.24 -1.73 11.35
N ILE A 130 -1.46 -2.58 10.66
CA ILE A 130 -1.30 -3.99 11.05
C ILE A 130 -0.76 -4.06 12.48
N THR A 131 -1.55 -4.64 13.37
CA THR A 131 -1.25 -4.80 14.79
C THR A 131 -0.27 -5.95 15.01
N ALA A 132 -0.56 -7.11 14.42
CA ALA A 132 0.31 -8.29 14.49
C ALA A 132 0.24 -9.10 13.20
N ALA A 133 1.32 -9.80 12.87
CA ALA A 133 1.42 -10.60 11.65
C ALA A 133 2.00 -12.00 11.91
N LEU A 134 1.53 -12.99 11.15
CA LEU A 134 2.19 -14.30 11.02
C LEU A 134 2.77 -14.44 9.61
N HIS A 135 4.08 -14.60 9.52
CA HIS A 135 4.80 -14.94 8.30
C HIS A 135 5.08 -16.44 8.31
N LEU A 136 4.35 -17.19 7.49
CA LEU A 136 4.39 -18.64 7.49
C LEU A 136 5.50 -19.15 6.59
N HIS A 137 6.27 -20.09 7.13
CA HIS A 137 7.42 -20.72 6.50
C HIS A 137 7.40 -22.23 6.72
N THR A 138 8.30 -22.93 6.04
CA THR A 138 8.61 -24.35 6.30
C THR A 138 10.10 -24.63 6.20
N GLY A 139 10.56 -25.64 6.93
CA GLY A 139 11.96 -25.99 7.07
C GLY A 139 12.36 -26.25 8.52
N ALA A 140 11.54 -25.80 9.48
CA ALA A 140 11.64 -26.13 10.90
C ALA A 140 10.24 -26.25 11.56
N GLU A 141 10.21 -26.42 12.88
CA GLU A 141 8.98 -26.49 13.69
C GLU A 141 9.13 -25.60 14.93
N LEU A 142 9.05 -24.27 14.72
CA LEU A 142 9.30 -23.25 15.75
C LEU A 142 8.65 -21.91 15.38
N ILE A 143 8.60 -21.00 16.34
CA ILE A 143 8.18 -19.61 16.13
C ILE A 143 9.36 -18.69 16.44
N CYS A 144 9.67 -17.81 15.50
CA CYS A 144 10.68 -16.78 15.66
C CYS A 144 10.06 -15.40 15.81
N PHE A 145 10.64 -14.58 16.68
CA PHE A 145 10.30 -13.16 16.82
C PHE A 145 11.53 -12.26 16.64
N PRO A 146 11.33 -10.98 16.27
CA PRO A 146 12.43 -10.03 16.07
C PRO A 146 13.41 -9.88 17.26
N TYR A 147 14.65 -9.47 17.03
CA TYR A 147 15.26 -9.25 15.72
C TYR A 147 15.90 -10.52 15.14
N GLY A 148 15.84 -10.68 13.82
CA GLY A 148 16.57 -11.68 13.04
C GLY A 148 18.04 -11.35 12.79
N ASN A 149 18.43 -10.11 13.05
CA ASN A 149 19.78 -9.61 12.88
C ASN A 149 20.31 -8.89 14.13
N CYS A 150 21.64 -8.76 14.23
CA CYS A 150 22.34 -7.97 15.24
C CYS A 150 23.71 -7.48 14.70
N SER A 151 24.27 -6.44 15.31
CA SER A 151 25.65 -6.04 15.02
C SER A 151 26.63 -7.16 15.43
N GLY A 152 27.69 -7.35 14.65
CA GLY A 152 28.65 -8.46 14.83
C GLY A 152 28.27 -9.78 14.14
N SER A 153 29.19 -10.75 14.10
CA SER A 153 29.02 -12.02 13.36
C SER A 153 28.37 -13.15 14.16
N VAL A 154 28.19 -12.98 15.47
CA VAL A 154 27.67 -13.99 16.39
C VAL A 154 26.49 -13.41 17.15
N TYR A 155 25.45 -14.23 17.37
CA TYR A 155 24.30 -13.85 18.18
C TYR A 155 24.71 -13.45 19.60
N SER A 156 24.13 -12.34 20.07
CA SER A 156 24.15 -11.91 21.47
C SER A 156 22.75 -11.39 21.82
N PRO A 157 22.12 -11.87 22.91
CA PRO A 157 20.82 -11.38 23.35
C PRO A 157 20.81 -9.86 23.52
N GLU A 158 21.91 -9.28 24.01
CA GLU A 158 22.05 -7.84 24.21
C GLU A 158 21.94 -7.03 22.91
N LEU A 159 22.34 -7.63 21.78
CA LEU A 159 22.39 -6.97 20.47
C LEU A 159 21.18 -7.26 19.57
N ALA A 160 20.43 -8.34 19.83
CA ALA A 160 19.29 -8.78 19.01
C ALA A 160 17.93 -8.63 19.70
N ARG A 161 17.90 -8.18 20.96
CA ARG A 161 16.68 -8.09 21.75
C ARG A 161 15.72 -7.02 21.24
N ALA A 162 14.50 -7.43 20.93
CA ALA A 162 13.43 -6.50 20.62
C ALA A 162 12.89 -5.81 21.89
N PRO A 163 12.61 -4.49 21.86
CA PRO A 163 11.98 -3.79 22.97
C PRO A 163 10.68 -4.44 23.47
N HIS A 164 9.90 -5.02 22.56
CA HIS A 164 8.62 -5.68 22.85
C HIS A 164 8.73 -7.21 23.03
N GLU A 165 9.90 -7.75 23.39
CA GLU A 165 10.14 -9.19 23.57
C GLU A 165 9.06 -9.91 24.41
N ALA A 166 8.61 -9.30 25.53
CA ALA A 166 7.57 -9.90 26.37
C ALA A 166 6.22 -10.05 25.63
N ALA A 167 5.87 -9.11 24.74
CA ALA A 167 4.67 -9.21 23.92
C ALA A 167 4.86 -10.29 22.84
N PHE A 168 6.02 -10.37 22.19
CA PHE A 168 6.31 -11.41 21.21
C PHE A 168 6.23 -12.81 21.81
N LEU A 169 6.80 -13.01 23.01
CA LEU A 169 6.70 -14.27 23.74
C LEU A 169 5.25 -14.63 24.07
N ASP A 170 4.46 -13.68 24.56
CA ASP A 170 3.04 -13.89 24.86
C ASP A 170 2.23 -14.31 23.62
N LEU A 171 2.42 -13.62 22.49
CA LEU A 171 1.73 -13.93 21.24
C LEU A 171 2.21 -15.26 20.62
N GLY A 172 3.52 -15.50 20.61
CA GLY A 172 4.09 -16.74 20.07
C GLY A 172 3.71 -17.96 20.93
N GLN A 173 3.68 -17.80 22.25
CA GLN A 173 3.29 -18.88 23.16
C GLN A 173 1.81 -19.23 23.02
N ALA A 174 0.93 -18.25 22.76
CA ALA A 174 -0.48 -18.54 22.46
C ALA A 174 -0.65 -19.44 21.22
N TYR A 175 0.20 -19.28 20.20
CA TYR A 175 0.23 -20.18 19.05
C TYR A 175 0.81 -21.55 19.44
N ALA A 176 1.98 -21.57 20.09
CA ALA A 176 2.69 -22.79 20.46
C ALA A 176 1.86 -23.69 21.40
N ASP A 177 1.22 -23.13 22.42
CA ASP A 177 0.39 -23.88 23.39
C ASP A 177 -0.81 -24.58 22.73
N ALA A 178 -1.30 -24.01 21.62
CA ALA A 178 -2.41 -24.55 20.85
C ALA A 178 -1.97 -25.44 19.67
N ASN A 179 -0.66 -25.61 19.46
CA ASN A 179 -0.09 -26.46 18.42
C ASN A 179 0.64 -27.68 19.03
N PRO A 180 0.28 -28.93 18.70
CA PRO A 180 0.88 -30.10 19.32
C PRO A 180 2.35 -30.37 18.88
N ARG A 181 2.85 -29.70 17.84
CA ARG A 181 4.19 -29.92 17.28
C ARG A 181 5.17 -28.79 17.59
N ILE A 182 4.67 -27.56 17.70
CA ILE A 182 5.50 -26.37 17.92
C ILE A 182 5.55 -26.07 19.41
N SER A 183 6.73 -26.25 20.01
CA SER A 183 6.97 -25.96 21.45
C SER A 183 8.00 -24.87 21.69
N THR A 184 8.67 -24.40 20.64
CA THR A 184 9.77 -23.44 20.74
C THR A 184 9.34 -22.09 20.19
N VAL A 185 9.43 -21.07 21.03
CA VAL A 185 9.31 -19.65 20.67
C VAL A 185 10.65 -19.00 21.01
N CYS A 186 11.36 -18.46 20.04
CA CYS A 186 12.70 -17.91 20.24
C CYS A 186 12.94 -16.63 19.44
N ASN A 187 13.98 -15.89 19.81
CA ASN A 187 14.45 -14.77 19.01
C ASN A 187 15.03 -15.31 17.69
N ALA A 188 14.70 -14.68 16.56
CA ALA A 188 15.10 -15.13 15.23
C ALA A 188 16.63 -15.26 15.09
N ALA A 189 17.40 -14.23 15.49
CA ALA A 189 18.86 -14.25 15.41
C ALA A 189 19.51 -15.33 16.30
N SER A 190 18.82 -15.79 17.35
CA SER A 190 19.28 -16.89 18.22
C SER A 190 19.23 -18.25 17.53
N TRP A 191 18.35 -18.42 16.55
CA TRP A 191 18.26 -19.63 15.74
C TRP A 191 19.17 -19.53 14.51
N VAL A 192 18.92 -18.55 13.65
CA VAL A 192 19.71 -18.25 12.46
C VAL A 192 19.67 -16.76 12.21
N LYS A 193 20.84 -16.18 12.00
CA LYS A 193 20.97 -14.77 11.63
C LYS A 193 20.43 -14.55 10.21
N VAL A 194 19.46 -13.66 10.05
CA VAL A 194 18.86 -13.29 8.76
C VAL A 194 18.97 -11.78 8.57
N VAL A 195 19.57 -11.36 7.46
CA VAL A 195 19.72 -9.93 7.11
C VAL A 195 18.61 -9.53 6.14
N GLY A 196 17.89 -8.46 6.47
CA GLY A 196 16.86 -7.90 5.60
C GLY A 196 15.64 -8.80 5.40
N GLU A 197 15.10 -9.39 6.47
CA GLU A 197 13.83 -10.11 6.44
C GLU A 197 12.61 -9.19 6.58
N LEU A 198 11.45 -9.65 6.08
CA LEU A 198 10.21 -8.89 6.10
C LEU A 198 9.73 -8.59 7.53
N ALA A 199 9.88 -9.57 8.45
CA ALA A 199 9.42 -9.43 9.83
C ALA A 199 10.15 -8.28 10.56
N ASP A 200 11.48 -8.25 10.49
CA ASP A 200 12.28 -7.18 11.11
C ASP A 200 11.96 -5.81 10.51
N TRP A 201 11.79 -5.73 9.19
CA TRP A 201 11.36 -4.49 8.53
C TRP A 201 9.98 -4.04 9.02
N GLN A 202 9.00 -4.95 9.08
CA GLN A 202 7.65 -4.62 9.49
C GLN A 202 7.59 -4.12 10.95
N TYR A 203 8.34 -4.75 11.86
CA TYR A 203 8.44 -4.30 13.24
C TYR A 203 9.15 -2.96 13.37
N ARG A 204 10.30 -2.81 12.71
CA ARG A 204 11.14 -1.62 12.82
C ARG A 204 10.47 -0.37 12.27
N TYR A 205 9.92 -0.46 11.06
CA TYR A 205 9.41 0.70 10.35
C TYR A 205 7.93 0.95 10.63
N LEU A 206 7.12 -0.10 10.79
CA LEU A 206 5.66 0.03 10.93
C LEU A 206 5.15 -0.22 12.36
N GLY A 207 6.02 -0.69 13.26
CA GLY A 207 5.66 -1.00 14.65
C GLY A 207 4.80 -2.25 14.83
N THR A 208 4.42 -2.95 13.75
CA THR A 208 3.67 -4.21 13.79
C THR A 208 4.38 -5.24 14.66
N LEU A 209 3.66 -6.18 15.27
CA LEU A 209 4.24 -7.33 15.97
C LEU A 209 4.24 -8.60 15.08
N PRO A 210 5.24 -8.81 14.21
CA PRO A 210 5.34 -9.99 13.36
C PRO A 210 5.98 -11.18 14.09
N LEU A 211 5.51 -12.37 13.74
CA LEU A 211 6.13 -13.65 14.08
C LEU A 211 6.39 -14.43 12.80
N THR A 212 7.54 -15.08 12.73
CA THR A 212 7.83 -16.09 11.70
C THR A 212 7.44 -17.45 12.25
N VAL A 213 6.52 -18.16 11.59
CA VAL A 213 6.05 -19.48 12.01
C VAL A 213 6.56 -20.53 11.03
N GLU A 214 7.48 -21.37 11.49
CA GLU A 214 7.96 -22.54 10.76
C GLU A 214 6.99 -23.70 11.02
N LEU A 215 6.12 -23.97 10.05
CA LEU A 215 4.96 -24.86 10.23
C LEU A 215 5.34 -26.34 10.28
N VAL A 216 6.31 -26.74 9.46
CA VAL A 216 6.70 -28.13 9.23
C VAL A 216 8.18 -28.18 8.88
N GLY A 217 8.85 -29.19 9.40
CA GLY A 217 10.24 -29.47 9.06
C GLY A 217 10.60 -30.94 9.29
N PRO A 218 11.89 -31.24 9.38
CA PRO A 218 13.05 -30.34 9.20
C PRO A 218 13.30 -29.97 7.73
N ALA A 219 14.36 -29.21 7.45
CA ALA A 219 14.67 -28.61 6.13
C ALA A 219 14.64 -29.57 4.93
N TYR A 220 15.00 -30.85 5.13
CA TYR A 220 14.95 -31.87 4.06
C TYR A 220 13.52 -32.33 3.70
N ASN A 221 12.51 -31.89 4.45
CA ASN A 221 11.09 -32.22 4.26
C ASN A 221 10.19 -30.97 4.43
N LYS A 222 10.61 -29.83 3.88
CA LYS A 222 9.82 -28.59 3.92
C LYS A 222 8.55 -28.61 3.06
N GLU A 223 8.51 -29.50 2.06
CA GLU A 223 7.32 -29.77 1.23
C GLU A 223 6.87 -31.24 1.40
N PRO A 224 6.16 -31.58 2.48
CA PRO A 224 5.66 -32.94 2.69
C PRO A 224 4.57 -33.31 1.67
N LEU A 225 4.32 -34.61 1.51
CA LEU A 225 3.26 -35.11 0.62
C LEU A 225 1.90 -34.47 0.94
N TYR A 226 1.14 -34.11 -0.10
CA TYR A 226 -0.16 -33.44 0.04
C TYR A 226 -1.16 -34.16 0.97
N CYS A 227 -1.10 -35.49 1.07
CA CYS A 227 -1.95 -36.25 1.98
C CYS A 227 -1.76 -35.89 3.47
N THR A 228 -0.62 -35.31 3.84
CA THR A 228 -0.33 -34.85 5.21
C THR A 228 -0.95 -33.49 5.54
N MET A 229 -1.40 -32.73 4.53
CA MET A 229 -1.87 -31.36 4.69
C MET A 229 -3.11 -31.24 5.58
N SER A 230 -3.93 -32.29 5.63
CA SER A 230 -5.07 -32.36 6.56
C SER A 230 -4.64 -32.47 8.02
N SER A 231 -3.54 -33.19 8.31
CA SER A 231 -2.97 -33.27 9.66
C SER A 231 -2.36 -31.93 10.06
N ILE A 232 -1.55 -31.35 9.18
CA ILE A 232 -0.91 -30.04 9.40
C ILE A 232 -1.98 -28.97 9.67
N TRP A 233 -3.09 -29.00 8.94
CA TRP A 233 -4.24 -28.12 9.22
C TRP A 233 -4.87 -28.36 10.58
N GLN A 234 -5.11 -29.61 10.97
CA GLN A 234 -5.70 -29.93 12.28
C GLN A 234 -4.81 -29.47 13.44
N GLU A 235 -3.49 -29.52 13.25
CA GLU A 235 -2.47 -29.08 14.21
C GLU A 235 -2.41 -27.54 14.30
N ASN A 236 -2.52 -26.82 13.18
CA ASN A 236 -2.35 -25.36 13.13
C ASN A 236 -3.66 -24.55 13.27
N ARG A 237 -4.82 -25.12 12.92
CA ARG A 237 -6.13 -24.45 13.06
C ARG A 237 -6.38 -23.88 14.46
N PRO A 238 -6.29 -24.67 15.56
CA PRO A 238 -6.48 -24.11 16.91
C PRO A 238 -5.43 -23.05 17.24
N ALA A 239 -4.19 -23.19 16.73
CA ALA A 239 -3.11 -22.25 16.96
C ALA A 239 -3.32 -20.89 16.28
N PHE A 240 -3.83 -20.86 15.04
CA PHE A 240 -4.24 -19.62 14.38
C PHE A 240 -5.30 -18.88 15.19
N LEU A 241 -6.34 -19.58 15.65
CA LEU A 241 -7.42 -18.97 16.41
C LEU A 241 -6.92 -18.44 17.77
N ALA A 242 -6.09 -19.20 18.48
CA ALA A 242 -5.51 -18.79 19.75
C ALA A 242 -4.63 -17.53 19.61
N TRP A 243 -3.82 -17.45 18.57
CA TRP A 243 -3.04 -16.25 18.27
C TRP A 243 -3.93 -15.05 17.96
N MET A 244 -4.93 -15.20 17.08
CA MET A 244 -5.85 -14.12 16.73
C MET A 244 -6.64 -13.60 17.94
N GLU A 245 -7.10 -14.52 18.80
CA GLU A 245 -7.78 -14.19 20.04
C GLU A 245 -6.86 -13.42 20.99
N ARG A 246 -5.64 -13.92 21.23
CA ARG A 246 -4.67 -13.27 22.12
C ARG A 246 -4.31 -11.85 21.65
N VAL A 247 -4.11 -11.65 20.34
CA VAL A 247 -3.88 -10.29 19.80
C VAL A 247 -5.10 -9.40 20.05
N SER A 248 -6.31 -9.91 19.83
CA SER A 248 -7.55 -9.15 20.00
C SER A 248 -7.84 -8.78 21.45
N GLU A 249 -7.49 -9.65 22.40
CA GLU A 249 -7.59 -9.39 23.85
C GLU A 249 -6.59 -8.32 24.30
N ARG A 250 -5.35 -8.44 23.82
CA ARG A 250 -4.24 -7.56 24.24
C ARG A 250 -4.32 -6.18 23.61
N TYR A 251 -4.75 -6.09 22.36
CA TYR A 251 -4.80 -4.87 21.55
C TYR A 251 -6.20 -4.66 20.95
N PRO A 252 -7.25 -4.48 21.78
CA PRO A 252 -8.65 -4.42 21.32
C PRO A 252 -8.98 -3.21 20.42
N GLN A 253 -8.04 -2.26 20.28
CA GLN A 253 -8.14 -1.09 19.41
C GLN A 253 -6.95 -0.99 18.43
N GLY A 254 -6.15 -2.06 18.32
CA GLY A 254 -4.85 -2.04 17.65
C GLY A 254 -3.71 -1.54 18.55
N LEU A 255 -2.53 -1.35 17.95
CA LEU A 255 -1.37 -0.79 18.65
C LEU A 255 -1.63 0.68 19.03
N PRO A 256 -1.14 1.13 20.21
CA PRO A 256 -1.22 2.54 20.56
C PRO A 256 -0.47 3.38 19.53
N ALA A 257 -0.95 4.61 19.29
CA ALA A 257 -0.18 5.56 18.51
C ALA A 257 1.20 5.76 19.18
N PRO A 258 2.28 5.88 18.40
CA PRO A 258 3.59 6.20 18.96
C PRO A 258 3.49 7.46 19.82
N GLU A 259 4.24 7.50 20.92
CA GLU A 259 4.29 8.69 21.79
C GLU A 259 4.67 9.90 20.93
N THR A 260 3.78 10.90 20.90
CA THR A 260 4.07 12.17 20.24
C THR A 260 5.29 12.78 20.91
N ARG A 261 6.32 13.08 20.11
CA ARG A 261 7.41 13.96 20.53
C ARG A 261 6.79 15.21 21.18
N PRO A 262 7.37 15.78 22.25
CA PRO A 262 6.89 17.07 22.76
C PRO A 262 6.80 18.05 21.60
N ASP A 263 5.61 18.66 21.44
CA ASP A 263 5.33 19.54 20.31
C ASP A 263 6.40 20.63 20.23
N PRO A 264 7.06 20.82 19.07
CA PRO A 264 7.94 21.95 18.91
C PRO A 264 7.14 23.24 19.09
N VAL A 265 7.79 24.29 19.62
CA VAL A 265 7.14 25.59 19.89
C VAL A 265 6.41 26.14 18.64
N TYR A 266 7.01 25.89 17.47
CA TYR A 266 6.43 26.13 16.15
C TYR A 266 6.67 24.90 15.27
N SER A 267 5.62 24.41 14.58
CA SER A 267 5.75 23.27 13.69
C SER A 267 4.97 23.49 12.40
N ALA A 268 5.37 22.78 11.36
CA ALA A 268 4.66 22.69 10.09
C ALA A 268 4.67 21.24 9.63
N GLU A 269 3.73 20.88 8.79
CA GLU A 269 3.65 19.57 8.18
C GLU A 269 3.23 19.68 6.72
N PHE A 270 3.78 18.78 5.93
CA PHE A 270 3.29 18.54 4.59
C PHE A 270 2.03 17.66 4.68
N ARG A 271 1.09 17.92 3.78
CA ARG A 271 -0.15 17.17 3.60
C ARG A 271 -0.38 16.99 2.12
N SER A 272 -0.34 15.75 1.65
CA SER A 272 -0.80 15.44 0.31
C SER A 272 -2.33 15.35 0.29
N THR A 273 -2.93 15.74 -0.84
CA THR A 273 -4.35 15.46 -1.12
C THR A 273 -4.61 13.99 -1.50
N ARG A 274 -3.55 13.19 -1.63
CA ARG A 274 -3.57 11.78 -2.04
C ARG A 274 -2.56 10.96 -1.24
N GLU A 275 -2.91 9.72 -0.91
CA GLU A 275 -2.01 8.81 -0.19
C GLU A 275 -0.76 8.48 -1.00
N GLN A 276 -0.91 8.26 -2.31
CA GLN A 276 0.20 7.99 -3.23
C GLN A 276 0.30 9.06 -4.32
N TYR A 277 1.52 9.34 -4.76
CA TYR A 277 1.78 10.26 -5.86
C TYR A 277 1.80 9.53 -7.21
N LEU A 278 1.32 10.19 -8.25
CA LEU A 278 1.41 9.80 -9.66
C LEU A 278 2.72 10.27 -10.33
N PRO A 279 3.72 9.41 -10.57
CA PRO A 279 4.97 9.78 -11.22
C PRO A 279 4.74 10.45 -12.59
N GLY A 280 5.53 11.46 -12.94
CA GLY A 280 5.39 12.20 -14.21
C GLY A 280 4.24 13.22 -14.30
N PHE A 281 3.33 13.29 -13.32
CA PHE A 281 2.17 14.20 -13.36
C PHE A 281 2.16 15.20 -12.19
N PRO A 282 1.71 16.45 -12.44
CA PRO A 282 1.60 17.48 -11.41
C PRO A 282 0.52 17.13 -10.38
N GLN A 283 0.83 17.36 -9.11
CA GLN A 283 -0.04 17.01 -7.99
C GLN A 283 0.00 18.06 -6.89
N PRO A 284 -1.15 18.36 -6.27
CA PRO A 284 -1.18 19.36 -5.21
C PRO A 284 -0.64 18.75 -3.91
N LEU A 285 0.42 19.39 -3.40
CA LEU A 285 0.94 19.22 -2.06
C LEU A 285 0.54 20.45 -1.26
N ILE A 286 -0.06 20.22 -0.09
CA ILE A 286 -0.46 21.26 0.85
C ILE A 286 0.59 21.30 1.96
N LEU A 287 1.01 22.49 2.35
CA LEU A 287 1.89 22.69 3.49
C LEU A 287 1.10 23.49 4.52
N GLN A 288 0.87 22.91 5.69
CA GLN A 288 0.09 23.52 6.76
C GLN A 288 0.99 23.79 7.97
N CYS A 289 0.94 25.02 8.49
CA CYS A 289 1.56 25.31 9.79
C CYS A 289 0.63 24.78 10.89
N ALA A 290 1.18 24.08 11.88
CA ALA A 290 0.38 23.63 13.01
C ALA A 290 0.12 24.78 14.00
N GLU A 291 -0.78 24.54 14.95
CA GLU A 291 -1.01 25.46 16.07
C GLU A 291 0.29 25.67 16.87
N PHE A 292 0.59 26.93 17.15
CA PHE A 292 1.77 27.31 17.92
C PHE A 292 1.46 27.23 19.41
N SER A 293 2.37 26.64 20.20
CA SER A 293 2.24 26.61 21.66
C SER A 293 2.62 27.93 22.33
N SER A 294 3.07 28.93 21.55
CA SER A 294 3.33 30.32 21.97
C SER A 294 2.77 31.33 20.97
N ALA A 295 2.82 32.63 21.31
CA ALA A 295 2.46 33.69 20.36
C ALA A 295 3.30 33.57 19.06
N PRO A 296 2.69 33.75 17.87
CA PRO A 296 3.39 33.60 16.60
C PRO A 296 4.55 34.60 16.45
N PRO A 297 5.65 34.22 15.78
CA PRO A 297 6.77 35.14 15.54
C PRO A 297 6.36 36.24 14.55
N GLU A 298 7.06 37.38 14.60
CA GLU A 298 6.81 38.53 13.71
C GLU A 298 6.99 38.19 12.22
N ALA A 299 7.91 37.27 11.92
CA ALA A 299 8.12 36.73 10.59
C ALA A 299 8.59 35.29 10.68
N LEU A 300 8.27 34.53 9.65
CA LEU A 300 8.55 33.10 9.54
C LEU A 300 9.06 32.80 8.13
N ILE A 301 10.16 32.06 8.03
CA ILE A 301 10.64 31.51 6.76
C ILE A 301 10.47 30.01 6.82
N LEU A 302 9.76 29.47 5.83
CA LEU A 302 9.56 28.05 5.66
C LEU A 302 10.27 27.62 4.37
N THR A 303 11.23 26.72 4.49
CA THR A 303 11.95 26.17 3.34
C THR A 303 11.49 24.73 3.12
N LEU A 304 10.93 24.46 1.94
CA LEU A 304 10.65 23.12 1.44
C LEU A 304 11.85 22.61 0.66
N THR A 305 12.22 21.37 0.91
CA THR A 305 13.20 20.60 0.13
C THR A 305 12.48 19.42 -0.53
N LEU A 306 12.45 19.44 -1.87
CA LEU A 306 11.97 18.34 -2.69
C LEU A 306 13.10 17.36 -3.01
N PRO A 307 12.79 16.09 -3.33
CA PRO A 307 13.80 15.17 -3.84
C PRO A 307 14.40 15.65 -5.17
N GLU A 308 15.60 15.19 -5.48
CA GLU A 308 16.28 15.51 -6.74
C GLU A 308 15.42 15.14 -7.97
N GLY A 309 15.40 16.01 -8.98
CA GLY A 309 14.64 15.81 -10.22
C GLY A 309 13.16 16.19 -10.16
N TRP A 310 12.60 16.45 -8.97
CA TRP A 310 11.23 16.94 -8.83
C TRP A 310 11.11 18.38 -9.30
N GLN A 311 10.00 18.68 -9.98
CA GLN A 311 9.64 20.04 -10.38
C GLN A 311 8.52 20.56 -9.49
N ALA A 312 8.49 21.85 -9.19
CA ALA A 312 7.35 22.46 -8.52
C ALA A 312 6.95 23.78 -9.17
N SER A 313 5.65 24.03 -9.12
CA SER A 313 5.03 25.31 -9.48
C SER A 313 4.12 25.73 -8.36
N ILE A 314 4.10 27.02 -8.05
CA ILE A 314 3.27 27.59 -7.00
C ILE A 314 2.04 28.16 -7.71
N ASP A 315 0.84 27.75 -7.30
CA ASP A 315 -0.40 28.37 -7.77
C ASP A 315 -0.60 29.69 -7.01
N PRO A 316 -0.45 30.86 -7.65
CA PRO A 316 -0.60 32.15 -6.97
C PRO A 316 -2.04 32.40 -6.48
N ALA A 317 -3.02 31.63 -6.94
CA ALA A 317 -4.43 31.77 -6.60
C ALA A 317 -4.88 30.94 -5.38
N ALA A 318 -4.07 29.98 -4.91
CA ALA A 318 -4.37 29.14 -3.75
C ALA A 318 -3.78 29.74 -2.45
N THR A 319 -4.55 30.65 -1.83
CA THR A 319 -4.37 31.36 -0.53
C THR A 319 -3.49 30.68 0.52
N LEU A 320 -2.59 31.34 1.28
CA LEU A 320 -2.19 32.75 1.47
C LEU A 320 -0.94 33.13 0.65
N PRO A 321 -0.75 34.39 0.19
CA PRO A 321 0.45 34.77 -0.52
C PRO A 321 1.58 34.82 0.49
N ALA A 322 2.47 33.82 0.48
CA ALA A 322 3.81 34.04 0.98
C ALA A 322 4.25 35.41 0.46
N LEU A 323 4.63 36.33 1.36
CA LEU A 323 4.97 37.70 1.00
C LEU A 323 6.02 37.72 -0.11
N ALA A 324 6.93 36.75 -0.04
CA ALA A 324 7.87 36.44 -1.08
C ALA A 324 8.12 34.94 -1.13
N THR A 325 8.41 34.47 -2.34
CA THR A 325 8.88 33.11 -2.61
C THR A 325 10.27 33.21 -3.23
N ARG A 326 11.21 32.40 -2.76
CA ARG A 326 12.57 32.35 -3.30
C ARG A 326 12.93 30.91 -3.64
N LEU A 327 13.38 30.70 -4.88
CA LEU A 327 14.04 29.47 -5.29
C LEU A 327 15.48 29.51 -4.76
N GLU A 328 15.82 28.68 -3.80
CA GLU A 328 17.19 28.59 -3.25
C GLU A 328 18.07 27.73 -4.16
N SER A 329 17.48 26.66 -4.71
CA SER A 329 18.13 25.70 -5.60
C SER A 329 17.07 25.03 -6.49
N ALA A 330 17.48 24.09 -7.35
CA ALA A 330 16.52 23.34 -8.19
C ALA A 330 15.46 22.57 -7.38
N SER A 331 15.75 22.24 -6.12
CA SER A 331 14.90 21.43 -5.26
C SER A 331 14.48 22.13 -3.96
N GLU A 332 14.87 23.39 -3.74
CA GLU A 332 14.59 24.10 -2.49
C GLU A 332 13.86 25.42 -2.71
N PHE A 333 12.77 25.61 -1.96
CA PHE A 333 11.85 26.75 -2.06
C PHE A 333 11.61 27.34 -0.69
N SER A 334 11.93 28.62 -0.53
CA SER A 334 11.67 29.36 0.71
C SER A 334 10.47 30.28 0.56
N PHE A 335 9.63 30.30 1.58
CA PHE A 335 8.40 31.08 1.67
C PHE A 335 8.49 32.00 2.89
N LEU A 336 8.38 33.30 2.67
CA LEU A 336 8.36 34.30 3.75
C LEU A 336 6.92 34.62 4.13
N PHE A 337 6.62 34.52 5.43
CA PHE A 337 5.35 34.93 6.02
C PHE A 337 5.59 36.03 7.05
N LEU A 338 4.71 37.02 7.09
CA LEU A 338 4.66 38.02 8.15
C LEU A 338 3.56 37.69 9.15
N SER A 339 3.72 38.18 10.38
CA SER A 339 2.64 38.15 11.36
C SER A 339 1.49 39.07 10.94
N GLU A 340 0.30 38.48 10.90
CA GLU A 340 -0.96 39.22 10.90
C GLU A 340 -1.71 38.84 12.18
N SER A 341 -2.58 39.72 12.66
CA SER A 341 -3.41 39.43 13.84
C SER A 341 -4.36 38.25 13.55
N GLY A 342 -4.24 37.14 14.28
CA GLY A 342 -5.16 36.02 14.17
C GLY A 342 -4.51 34.65 14.39
N ASP A 343 -5.33 33.61 14.24
CA ASP A 343 -4.94 32.21 14.32
C ASP A 343 -4.09 31.81 13.10
N TRP A 344 -3.04 31.02 13.35
CA TRP A 344 -2.17 30.45 12.32
C TRP A 344 -2.55 29.01 11.97
N GLY A 345 -3.40 28.35 12.77
CA GLY A 345 -3.73 26.92 12.68
C GLY A 345 -4.38 26.43 11.39
N ASP A 346 -4.89 27.34 10.54
CA ASP A 346 -5.53 27.01 9.26
C ASP A 346 -4.74 27.51 8.04
N ARG A 347 -3.51 28.00 8.23
CA ARG A 347 -2.72 28.54 7.14
C ARG A 347 -2.11 27.41 6.32
N SER A 348 -2.53 27.33 5.07
CA SER A 348 -2.00 26.40 4.09
C SER A 348 -1.36 27.13 2.91
N LEU A 349 -0.34 26.50 2.34
CA LEU A 349 0.22 26.84 1.04
C LEU A 349 0.00 25.64 0.12
N SER A 350 -0.55 25.85 -1.07
CA SER A 350 -0.62 24.79 -2.08
C SER A 350 0.49 24.98 -3.10
N ILE A 351 1.27 23.92 -3.29
CA ILE A 351 2.22 23.81 -4.39
C ILE A 351 1.78 22.67 -5.31
N SER A 352 2.05 22.81 -6.60
CA SER A 352 1.92 21.73 -7.56
C SER A 352 3.30 21.12 -7.80
N ALA A 353 3.55 19.94 -7.22
CA ALA A 353 4.78 19.18 -7.37
C ALA A 353 4.63 18.11 -8.47
N THR A 354 5.63 17.98 -9.34
CA THR A 354 5.70 17.02 -10.44
C THR A 354 6.91 16.11 -10.23
N PRO A 355 6.73 14.86 -9.76
CA PRO A 355 7.79 13.85 -9.73
C PRO A 355 8.32 13.51 -11.13
N PRO A 356 9.57 13.04 -11.24
CA PRO A 356 10.04 12.34 -12.43
C PRO A 356 9.12 11.16 -12.80
N GLU A 357 9.13 10.77 -14.07
CA GLU A 357 8.32 9.64 -14.55
C GLU A 357 8.95 8.28 -14.20
N ASP A 358 10.26 8.14 -14.36
CA ASP A 358 11.01 6.91 -14.12
C ASP A 358 11.49 6.80 -12.66
N ILE A 359 10.60 7.05 -11.71
CA ILE A 359 10.88 6.93 -10.28
C ILE A 359 10.02 5.86 -9.63
N SER A 360 10.69 4.85 -9.06
CA SER A 360 10.06 3.82 -8.21
C SER A 360 10.28 4.10 -6.72
N ALA A 361 11.13 5.07 -6.39
CA ALA A 361 11.48 5.45 -5.04
C ALA A 361 10.40 6.32 -4.39
N GLU A 362 10.26 6.21 -3.09
CA GLU A 362 9.48 7.17 -2.30
C GLU A 362 10.07 8.59 -2.39
N ALA A 363 9.21 9.57 -2.16
CA ALA A 363 9.60 10.96 -1.98
C ALA A 363 9.68 11.25 -0.50
N ILE A 364 10.79 11.83 -0.06
CA ILE A 364 10.95 12.33 1.29
C ILE A 364 10.88 13.85 1.21
N LEU A 365 9.73 14.39 1.57
CA LEU A 365 9.49 15.82 1.64
C LEU A 365 10.01 16.29 2.99
N SER A 366 10.95 17.22 2.99
CA SER A 366 11.51 17.76 4.22
C SER A 366 11.61 19.28 4.15
N GLY A 367 11.99 19.90 5.25
CA GLY A 367 12.09 21.34 5.29
C GLY A 367 12.58 21.90 6.61
N THR A 368 12.76 23.21 6.62
CA THR A 368 13.11 23.95 7.83
C THR A 368 12.14 25.10 8.07
N LEU A 369 11.95 25.41 9.34
CA LEU A 369 11.16 26.52 9.83
C LEU A 369 12.12 27.47 10.56
N GLN A 370 12.17 28.74 10.17
CA GLN A 370 13.07 29.73 10.75
C GLN A 370 12.30 30.99 11.17
N TRP A 371 12.69 31.58 12.30
CA TRP A 371 12.16 32.84 12.80
C TRP A 371 13.26 33.63 13.54
N LEU A 372 12.93 34.82 14.01
CA LEU A 372 13.89 35.64 14.74
C LEU A 372 14.41 34.89 15.98
N ASN A 373 15.72 34.62 16.02
CA ASN A 373 16.43 33.90 17.09
C ASN A 373 16.07 32.41 17.25
N GLY A 374 15.51 31.75 16.23
CA GLY A 374 15.25 30.31 16.32
C GLY A 374 15.00 29.62 14.99
N SER A 375 15.11 28.29 15.01
CA SER A 375 14.75 27.43 13.90
C SER A 375 14.27 26.07 14.41
N SER A 376 13.53 25.35 13.57
CA SER A 376 13.09 23.98 13.76
C SER A 376 13.14 23.22 12.43
N THR A 377 13.12 21.90 12.48
CA THR A 377 12.95 21.05 11.31
C THR A 377 11.48 20.70 11.12
N VAL A 378 11.04 20.67 9.86
CA VAL A 378 9.75 20.08 9.49
C VAL A 378 9.93 18.57 9.50
N ALA A 379 9.01 17.84 10.14
CA ALA A 379 9.06 16.39 10.16
C ALA A 379 9.05 15.86 8.71
N PRO A 380 10.00 14.97 8.33
CA PRO A 380 9.99 14.39 6.99
C PRO A 380 8.65 13.69 6.72
N GLN A 381 8.04 13.99 5.58
CA GLN A 381 6.89 13.26 5.10
C GLN A 381 7.27 12.37 3.94
N HIS A 382 7.08 11.07 4.15
CA HIS A 382 7.18 10.06 3.11
C HIS A 382 5.92 10.09 2.26
N TRP A 383 6.10 10.16 0.94
CA TRP A 383 5.03 10.06 -0.03
C TRP A 383 5.40 8.99 -1.04
N LEU A 384 4.55 7.97 -1.19
CA LEU A 384 4.88 6.80 -2.02
C LEU A 384 4.40 7.00 -3.46
N PRO A 385 5.16 6.57 -4.50
CA PRO A 385 4.65 6.54 -5.86
C PRO A 385 3.58 5.46 -6.02
N LEU A 386 2.63 5.68 -6.92
CA LEU A 386 1.72 4.66 -7.41
C LEU A 386 2.51 3.50 -8.06
N PRO A 387 2.05 2.24 -7.92
CA PRO A 387 2.67 1.11 -8.59
C PRO A 387 2.48 1.23 -10.10
N GLU A 388 3.57 1.02 -10.84
CA GLU A 388 3.52 0.84 -12.28
C GLU A 388 2.95 -0.54 -12.63
N ARG A 389 2.13 -0.59 -13.69
CA ARG A 389 1.54 -1.79 -14.24
C ARG A 389 1.56 -1.73 -15.76
N ASP A 390 1.70 -2.90 -16.36
CA ASP A 390 1.54 -3.08 -17.79
C ASP A 390 0.09 -3.42 -18.15
N PHE A 391 -0.34 -2.97 -19.32
CA PHE A 391 -1.67 -3.19 -19.85
C PHE A 391 -1.64 -3.22 -21.37
N ASP A 392 -2.08 -4.33 -21.96
CA ASP A 392 -2.24 -4.44 -23.40
C ASP A 392 -3.56 -3.82 -23.86
N LEU A 393 -3.46 -2.92 -24.84
CA LEU A 393 -4.59 -2.22 -25.44
C LEU A 393 -4.65 -2.51 -26.94
N THR A 394 -5.75 -3.10 -27.38
CA THR A 394 -6.05 -3.24 -28.81
C THR A 394 -7.00 -2.14 -29.26
N LEU A 395 -6.58 -1.37 -30.27
CA LEU A 395 -7.40 -0.38 -30.95
C LEU A 395 -7.84 -0.89 -32.31
N GLN A 396 -9.09 -0.62 -32.66
CA GLN A 396 -9.68 -0.99 -33.95
C GLN A 396 -9.59 0.17 -34.93
N THR A 397 -9.65 -0.14 -36.23
CA THR A 397 -9.79 0.91 -37.26
C THR A 397 -11.09 1.69 -37.05
N GLY A 398 -11.01 3.01 -37.04
CA GLY A 398 -12.12 3.92 -36.80
C GLY A 398 -12.12 4.59 -35.43
N TRP A 399 -13.28 5.03 -34.96
CA TRP A 399 -13.41 5.63 -33.63
C TRP A 399 -13.38 4.55 -32.56
N ASN A 400 -12.57 4.77 -31.53
CA ASN A 400 -12.46 3.95 -30.34
C ASN A 400 -12.92 4.79 -29.15
N LEU A 401 -13.79 4.22 -28.32
CA LEU A 401 -14.17 4.77 -27.02
C LEU A 401 -13.50 3.91 -25.94
N LEU A 402 -12.71 4.55 -25.08
CA LEU A 402 -11.78 3.89 -24.17
C LEU A 402 -11.96 4.43 -22.75
N ALA A 403 -11.85 3.54 -21.76
CA ALA A 403 -11.59 3.89 -20.37
C ALA A 403 -10.45 2.99 -19.92
N LEU A 404 -9.32 3.57 -19.53
CA LEU A 404 -8.13 2.81 -19.17
C LEU A 404 -8.14 2.50 -17.67
N PRO A 405 -7.72 1.29 -17.25
CA PRO A 405 -7.59 0.95 -15.84
C PRO A 405 -6.42 1.70 -15.19
N LEU A 406 -5.51 2.28 -15.99
CA LEU A 406 -4.34 3.03 -15.53
C LEU A 406 -4.23 4.39 -16.22
N THR A 407 -3.39 5.25 -15.68
CA THR A 407 -2.90 6.45 -16.38
C THR A 407 -1.58 6.10 -17.08
N PRO A 408 -1.50 6.09 -18.42
CA PRO A 408 -0.27 5.71 -19.13
C PRO A 408 0.88 6.69 -18.87
N LYS A 409 2.12 6.19 -18.85
CA LYS A 409 3.34 7.01 -18.88
C LYS A 409 3.35 7.92 -20.11
N HIS A 410 3.82 9.15 -19.97
CA HIS A 410 4.11 10.05 -21.09
C HIS A 410 5.18 9.49 -22.04
N SER A 411 6.12 8.70 -21.54
CA SER A 411 7.11 7.97 -22.36
C SER A 411 6.53 6.79 -23.13
N THR A 412 5.37 6.27 -22.75
CA THR A 412 4.72 5.18 -23.50
C THR A 412 4.27 5.68 -24.88
N PRO A 413 4.55 4.91 -25.95
CA PRO A 413 4.07 5.27 -27.29
C PRO A 413 2.54 5.34 -27.32
N TRP A 414 2.00 6.54 -27.52
CA TRP A 414 0.59 6.75 -27.83
C TRP A 414 0.43 7.14 -29.31
N PRO A 415 -0.57 6.61 -30.04
CA PRO A 415 -0.81 7.02 -31.41
C PRO A 415 -1.01 8.53 -31.49
N ASN A 416 -0.40 9.21 -32.47
CA ASN A 416 -0.51 10.67 -32.67
C ASN A 416 -1.91 11.17 -33.09
N ASN A 417 -2.94 10.40 -32.78
CA ASN A 417 -4.32 10.70 -33.09
C ASN A 417 -4.92 11.61 -32.01
N PRO A 418 -5.81 12.53 -32.39
CA PRO A 418 -6.46 13.41 -31.43
C PRO A 418 -7.24 12.59 -30.40
N LEU A 419 -7.10 13.00 -29.14
CA LEU A 419 -7.83 12.44 -28.01
C LEU A 419 -8.93 13.43 -27.62
N PHE A 420 -10.14 12.94 -27.42
CA PHE A 420 -11.27 13.75 -26.98
C PHE A 420 -11.86 13.19 -25.68
N THR A 421 -12.37 14.06 -24.83
CA THR A 421 -13.16 13.68 -23.65
C THR A 421 -14.45 14.50 -23.60
N TRP A 422 -15.46 14.00 -22.89
CA TRP A 422 -16.76 14.65 -22.77
C TRP A 422 -16.82 15.56 -21.54
N ALA A 423 -17.01 16.86 -21.75
CA ALA A 423 -17.09 17.86 -20.68
C ALA A 423 -18.54 18.18 -20.26
N GLY A 424 -19.44 17.18 -20.30
CA GLY A 424 -20.84 17.31 -19.92
C GLY A 424 -21.75 17.90 -21.01
N SER A 425 -21.26 18.82 -21.83
CA SER A 425 -22.04 19.50 -22.89
C SER A 425 -21.40 19.51 -24.28
N LYS A 426 -20.11 19.21 -24.37
CA LYS A 426 -19.36 19.15 -25.63
C LYS A 426 -18.13 18.26 -25.48
N PHE A 427 -17.64 17.74 -26.60
CA PHE A 427 -16.31 17.16 -26.66
C PHE A 427 -15.25 18.25 -26.55
N GLN A 428 -14.18 17.94 -25.84
CA GLN A 428 -13.00 18.76 -25.71
C GLN A 428 -11.77 17.90 -26.00
N THR A 429 -10.74 18.51 -26.58
CA THR A 429 -9.45 17.85 -26.77
C THR A 429 -8.83 17.55 -25.42
N ALA A 430 -8.44 16.30 -25.21
CA ALA A 430 -7.63 15.87 -24.08
C ALA A 430 -6.16 15.80 -24.53
N THR A 431 -5.25 16.16 -23.64
CA THR A 431 -3.80 16.09 -23.93
C THR A 431 -3.22 14.72 -23.71
N TRP A 432 -3.80 13.94 -22.79
CA TRP A 432 -3.32 12.60 -22.45
C TRP A 432 -4.44 11.74 -21.81
N PRO A 433 -4.47 10.41 -22.05
CA PRO A 433 -5.39 9.51 -21.36
C PRO A 433 -5.11 9.47 -19.85
N ARG A 434 -6.15 9.24 -19.04
CA ARG A 434 -6.06 9.14 -17.58
C ARG A 434 -7.03 8.08 -17.06
N GLN A 435 -6.68 7.43 -15.96
CA GLN A 435 -7.57 6.48 -15.30
C GLN A 435 -8.94 7.12 -15.00
N SER A 436 -10.00 6.32 -15.09
CA SER A 436 -11.39 6.69 -14.75
C SER A 436 -12.01 7.80 -15.60
N VAL A 437 -11.38 8.17 -16.72
CA VAL A 437 -11.94 9.11 -17.70
C VAL A 437 -12.19 8.36 -19.01
N ALA A 438 -13.37 8.59 -19.60
CA ALA A 438 -13.68 8.09 -20.93
C ALA A 438 -13.09 9.00 -22.00
N PHE A 439 -12.44 8.40 -22.99
CA PHE A 439 -11.84 9.09 -24.12
C PHE A 439 -12.27 8.51 -25.46
N TRP A 440 -12.27 9.37 -26.47
CA TRP A 440 -12.45 9.00 -27.86
C TRP A 440 -11.17 9.28 -28.63
N THR A 441 -10.75 8.32 -29.44
CA THR A 441 -9.64 8.49 -30.38
C THR A 441 -9.96 7.80 -31.70
N TRP A 442 -9.51 8.38 -32.81
CA TRP A 442 -9.64 7.77 -34.13
C TRP A 442 -8.37 7.01 -34.48
N GLN A 443 -8.49 5.88 -35.15
CA GLN A 443 -7.36 5.12 -35.70
C GLN A 443 -7.56 4.86 -37.19
N GLU A 444 -6.54 5.12 -38.01
CA GLU A 444 -6.57 4.79 -39.43
C GLU A 444 -6.42 3.29 -39.70
N GLN A 445 -5.72 2.57 -38.82
CA GLN A 445 -5.51 1.12 -38.87
C GLN A 445 -5.61 0.54 -37.46
N ALA A 446 -5.94 -0.74 -37.35
CA ALA A 446 -5.93 -1.43 -36.07
C ALA A 446 -4.49 -1.53 -35.51
N SER A 447 -4.35 -1.45 -34.20
CA SER A 447 -3.05 -1.49 -33.53
C SER A 447 -3.14 -2.16 -32.16
N GLU A 448 -2.08 -2.84 -31.76
CA GLU A 448 -1.89 -3.30 -30.38
C GLU A 448 -0.81 -2.45 -29.72
N LEU A 449 -1.09 -1.99 -28.50
CA LEU A 449 -0.21 -1.15 -27.70
C LEU A 449 0.02 -1.85 -26.38
N ASN A 450 1.28 -2.12 -26.05
CA ASN A 450 1.66 -2.46 -24.69
C ASN A 450 1.90 -1.14 -23.95
N LEU A 451 1.01 -0.83 -23.01
CA LEU A 451 1.08 0.39 -22.22
C LEU A 451 1.63 0.07 -20.85
N SER A 452 2.47 0.95 -20.32
CA SER A 452 2.84 0.95 -18.91
C SER A 452 2.35 2.23 -18.27
N GLY A 453 1.93 2.16 -17.00
CA GLY A 453 1.45 3.33 -16.30
C GLY A 453 0.94 3.00 -14.91
N TRP A 454 0.27 3.95 -14.28
CA TRP A 454 -0.03 3.86 -12.86
C TRP A 454 -1.51 3.63 -12.60
N HIS A 455 -1.79 2.65 -11.74
CA HIS A 455 -3.12 2.28 -11.31
C HIS A 455 -3.36 2.77 -9.88
N ARG A 456 -4.43 3.54 -9.64
CA ARG A 456 -4.90 3.86 -8.29
C ARG A 456 -5.64 2.66 -7.71
N ASP A 457 -5.19 2.17 -6.58
CA ASP A 457 -5.86 1.07 -5.86
C ASP A 457 -7.11 1.57 -5.09
N ASP A 458 -7.29 2.89 -4.97
CA ASP A 458 -8.31 3.48 -4.11
C ASP A 458 -9.58 3.87 -4.90
N GLY A 459 -10.68 3.17 -4.61
CA GLY A 459 -12.01 3.77 -4.54
C GLY A 459 -12.92 3.72 -5.77
N ASP A 460 -12.42 3.45 -6.97
CA ASP A 460 -13.30 3.28 -8.13
C ASP A 460 -13.68 1.79 -8.28
N PRO A 461 -14.97 1.43 -8.15
CA PRO A 461 -15.37 0.04 -8.34
C PRO A 461 -14.96 -0.38 -9.76
N PRO A 462 -14.33 -1.57 -9.93
CA PRO A 462 -14.15 -2.10 -11.26
C PRO A 462 -15.53 -2.16 -11.94
N PRO A 463 -15.62 -1.89 -13.25
CA PRO A 463 -16.89 -2.08 -13.96
C PRO A 463 -17.40 -3.48 -13.65
N HIS A 464 -18.69 -3.57 -13.28
CA HIS A 464 -19.31 -4.86 -12.96
C HIS A 464 -19.01 -5.87 -14.08
N PRO A 465 -18.72 -7.14 -13.76
CA PRO A 465 -18.56 -8.18 -14.77
C PRO A 465 -19.73 -8.19 -15.75
N GLY A 466 -19.45 -8.21 -17.06
CA GLY A 466 -20.45 -8.15 -18.13
C GLY A 466 -20.76 -6.76 -18.71
N TRP A 467 -20.22 -5.67 -18.15
CA TRP A 467 -20.40 -4.34 -18.75
C TRP A 467 -19.33 -4.04 -19.80
N GLN A 468 -19.76 -3.73 -21.03
CA GLN A 468 -18.90 -3.26 -22.12
C GLN A 468 -19.28 -1.83 -22.52
N LEU A 469 -18.28 -0.96 -22.69
CA LEU A 469 -18.46 0.39 -23.22
C LEU A 469 -18.55 0.30 -24.75
N GLY A 470 -19.75 0.50 -25.30
CA GLY A 470 -20.00 0.47 -26.74
C GLY A 470 -20.34 1.86 -27.27
N GLY A 471 -19.62 2.32 -28.29
CA GLY A 471 -19.97 3.52 -29.07
C GLY A 471 -20.03 3.18 -30.55
N SER A 472 -21.16 3.43 -31.22
CA SER A 472 -21.26 3.32 -32.68
C SER A 472 -21.03 4.68 -33.33
N THR A 473 -20.35 4.69 -34.48
CA THR A 473 -20.12 5.86 -35.35
C THR A 473 -21.30 6.16 -36.28
N TRP A 474 -22.41 5.42 -36.14
CA TRP A 474 -23.62 5.51 -36.96
C TRP A 474 -24.86 5.29 -36.07
N PRO A 475 -26.04 5.82 -36.44
CA PRO A 475 -27.28 5.54 -35.73
C PRO A 475 -27.52 4.03 -35.69
N GLN A 476 -27.52 3.44 -34.50
CA GLN A 476 -27.87 2.04 -34.30
C GLN A 476 -29.17 1.95 -33.51
N THR A 477 -30.06 1.09 -34.00
CA THR A 477 -31.28 0.71 -33.29
C THR A 477 -30.91 -0.35 -32.28
N LEU A 478 -30.81 0.04 -31.01
CA LEU A 478 -30.55 -0.89 -29.92
C LEU A 478 -31.88 -1.35 -29.31
N THR A 479 -32.05 -2.67 -29.20
CA THR A 479 -33.18 -3.32 -28.53
C THR A 479 -32.80 -3.69 -27.10
N ASN A 480 -33.73 -3.55 -26.15
CA ASN A 480 -33.56 -3.89 -24.73
C ASN A 480 -32.60 -3.00 -23.92
N ILE A 481 -32.74 -1.68 -24.01
CA ILE A 481 -31.96 -0.74 -23.19
C ILE A 481 -32.68 -0.48 -21.87
N TYR A 482 -31.92 -0.32 -20.79
CA TYR A 482 -32.45 0.13 -19.49
C TYR A 482 -32.03 1.57 -19.25
N ARG A 483 -32.98 2.47 -19.00
CA ARG A 483 -32.73 3.86 -18.61
C ARG A 483 -33.20 4.09 -17.18
N THR A 484 -32.39 4.76 -16.38
CA THR A 484 -32.77 5.18 -15.02
C THR A 484 -33.35 6.59 -15.10
N GLY A 485 -34.62 6.74 -14.69
CA GLY A 485 -35.27 8.04 -14.59
C GLY A 485 -34.69 8.90 -13.47
N ALA A 486 -35.03 10.19 -13.46
CA ALA A 486 -34.64 11.12 -12.39
C ALA A 486 -35.20 10.72 -10.99
N ASP A 487 -36.13 9.77 -10.97
CA ASP A 487 -36.75 9.15 -9.79
C ASP A 487 -36.03 7.86 -9.34
N GLY A 488 -34.94 7.46 -10.01
CA GLY A 488 -34.20 6.24 -9.70
C GLY A 488 -34.84 4.95 -10.24
N VAL A 489 -35.95 5.04 -11.00
CA VAL A 489 -36.64 3.87 -11.54
C VAL A 489 -35.99 3.43 -12.86
N VAL A 490 -35.59 2.16 -12.94
CA VAL A 490 -35.02 1.56 -14.14
C VAL A 490 -36.14 1.10 -15.07
N GLN A 491 -36.26 1.73 -16.24
CA GLN A 491 -37.27 1.39 -17.26
C GLN A 491 -36.62 0.69 -18.45
N LYS A 492 -37.23 -0.42 -18.88
CA LYS A 492 -36.87 -1.12 -20.12
C LYS A 492 -37.46 -0.37 -21.31
N VAL A 493 -36.60 0.17 -22.16
CA VAL A 493 -36.99 0.83 -23.40
C VAL A 493 -36.91 -0.21 -24.54
N PRO A 494 -38.03 -0.48 -25.24
CA PRO A 494 -38.10 -1.57 -26.21
C PRO A 494 -37.18 -1.33 -27.42
N VAL A 495 -37.02 -0.07 -27.84
CA VAL A 495 -36.13 0.36 -28.92
C VAL A 495 -35.68 1.79 -28.66
N ALA A 496 -34.38 2.07 -28.67
CA ALA A 496 -33.89 3.45 -28.79
C ALA A 496 -32.99 3.59 -30.03
N VAL A 497 -33.22 4.65 -30.80
CA VAL A 497 -32.27 5.12 -31.81
C VAL A 497 -31.29 6.00 -31.07
N ILE A 498 -30.09 5.50 -30.83
CA ILE A 498 -29.01 6.32 -30.29
C ILE A 498 -28.42 7.11 -31.45
N ALA A 499 -28.49 8.43 -31.39
CA ALA A 499 -27.80 9.32 -32.31
C ALA A 499 -26.51 9.84 -31.65
N PRO A 500 -25.43 10.05 -32.40
CA PRO A 500 -24.25 10.73 -31.88
C PRO A 500 -24.65 12.08 -31.24
N PRO A 501 -24.11 12.46 -30.06
CA PRO A 501 -22.98 11.88 -29.34
C PRO A 501 -23.37 11.23 -27.99
N GLU A 502 -24.36 10.35 -27.95
CA GLU A 502 -24.69 9.62 -26.72
C GLU A 502 -23.80 8.37 -26.54
N ALA A 503 -23.13 8.25 -25.39
CA ALA A 503 -22.48 7.01 -24.94
C ALA A 503 -23.41 6.27 -23.98
N VAL A 504 -23.50 4.95 -24.11
CA VAL A 504 -24.27 4.10 -23.19
C VAL A 504 -23.42 2.94 -22.70
N TRP A 505 -23.57 2.64 -21.42
CA TRP A 505 -23.04 1.43 -20.81
C TRP A 505 -23.98 0.28 -21.19
N LEU A 506 -23.43 -0.79 -21.78
CA LEU A 506 -24.20 -1.97 -22.15
C LEU A 506 -23.87 -3.11 -21.19
N PHE A 507 -24.87 -3.60 -20.46
CA PHE A 507 -24.79 -4.84 -19.71
C PHE A 507 -25.04 -6.01 -20.66
N ARG A 508 -24.02 -6.84 -20.88
CA ARG A 508 -24.14 -8.16 -21.51
C ARG A 508 -24.00 -9.22 -20.42
N PRO A 509 -25.06 -9.96 -20.08
CA PRO A 509 -24.90 -11.15 -19.26
C PRO A 509 -23.96 -12.10 -19.99
N GLU A 510 -22.93 -12.62 -19.30
CA GLU A 510 -22.19 -13.76 -19.83
C GLU A 510 -23.19 -14.92 -19.94
N THR A 511 -23.28 -15.49 -21.15
CA THR A 511 -24.19 -16.54 -21.65
C THR A 511 -25.51 -16.06 -22.30
N GLU A 512 -25.45 -15.92 -23.62
CA GLU A 512 -26.29 -16.71 -24.57
C GLU A 512 -25.37 -17.35 -25.62
#